data_AF-A0A2V6U2R8-F1
#
_entry.id   AF-A0A2V6U2R8-F1
#
_cell.length_a   1.000
_cell.length_b   1.000
_cell.length_c   1.000
_cell.angle_alpha   90.00
_cell.angle_beta   90.00
_cell.angle_gamma   90.00
#
_symmetry.space_group_name_H-M   'P 1'
#
loop_
_entity.id
_entity.type
_entity.pdbx_description
1 polymer ?
#
loop_
_entity_poly.entity_id
_entity_poly.type
_entity_poly.pdbx_seq_one_letter_code
_entity_poly.pdbx_strand_id
1 'polypeptide(L)'
;MRKEYDFSKAWRSEYWKKMPPPDQLDRHIKVRITIFIDNDILDFFKARAAKRGKAPYQTQINQALREYMEGIPPPGKGALVADDKLISRLAERIAEYSVAKSKKRARKSKS
;
A
#
# COMPACT_ATOMS: atom_id res chain seq x y z
N MET A 1 3.73 -20.81 -0.79
CA MET A 1 2.62 -20.33 -1.65
C MET A 1 3.16 -20.03 -3.05
N ARG A 2 2.41 -20.35 -4.11
CA ARG A 2 2.80 -20.08 -5.51
C ARG A 2 2.86 -18.57 -5.79
N LYS A 3 3.80 -18.16 -6.65
CA LYS A 3 4.03 -16.76 -7.02
C LYS A 3 2.96 -16.22 -7.97
N GLU A 4 2.43 -17.08 -8.84
CA GLU A 4 1.39 -16.73 -9.82
C GLU A 4 0.38 -17.86 -9.93
N TYR A 5 -0.88 -17.50 -10.14
CA TYR A 5 -1.96 -18.43 -10.44
C TYR A 5 -2.42 -18.18 -11.88
N ASP A 6 -2.19 -19.16 -12.75
CA ASP A 6 -2.83 -19.23 -14.05
C ASP A 6 -4.25 -19.75 -13.89
N PHE A 7 -5.24 -18.90 -14.15
CA PHE A 7 -6.66 -19.22 -14.03
C PHE A 7 -7.31 -19.55 -15.38
N SER A 8 -6.53 -19.65 -16.47
CA SER A 8 -7.05 -19.96 -17.82
C SER A 8 -7.83 -21.27 -17.88
N LYS A 9 -7.54 -22.21 -16.97
CA LYS A 9 -8.20 -23.52 -16.84
C LYS A 9 -9.02 -23.69 -15.55
N ALA A 10 -9.23 -22.62 -14.79
CA ALA A 10 -9.84 -22.73 -13.47
C ALA A 10 -11.38 -22.80 -13.56
N TRP A 11 -11.94 -24.00 -13.39
CA TRP A 11 -13.40 -24.21 -13.29
C TRP A 11 -13.98 -23.46 -12.07
N ARG A 12 -15.24 -22.97 -12.18
CA ARG A 12 -16.02 -22.51 -11.02
C ARG A 12 -16.22 -23.68 -10.06
N SER A 13 -15.57 -23.66 -8.90
CA SER A 13 -15.73 -24.72 -7.88
C SER A 13 -17.18 -24.82 -7.42
N GLU A 14 -17.69 -26.05 -7.26
CA GLU A 14 -19.00 -26.34 -6.67
C GLU A 14 -19.19 -25.68 -5.28
N TYR A 15 -18.09 -25.38 -4.60
CA TYR A 15 -18.05 -24.63 -3.34
C TYR A 15 -18.83 -23.31 -3.42
N TRP A 16 -18.84 -22.62 -4.58
CA TRP A 16 -19.61 -21.39 -4.77
C TRP A 16 -21.12 -21.62 -4.60
N LYS A 17 -21.64 -22.79 -5.01
CA LYS A 17 -23.07 -23.14 -4.86
C LYS A 17 -23.45 -23.44 -3.41
N LYS A 18 -22.47 -23.71 -2.54
CA LYS A 18 -22.64 -24.03 -1.12
C LYS A 18 -22.28 -22.88 -0.19
N MET A 19 -21.92 -21.70 -0.72
CA MET A 19 -21.62 -20.55 0.12
C MET A 19 -22.92 -20.00 0.74
N PRO A 20 -22.89 -19.58 2.02
CA PRO A 20 -23.97 -18.82 2.62
C PRO A 20 -24.32 -17.60 1.77
N PRO A 21 -25.57 -17.11 1.85
CA PRO A 21 -25.93 -15.88 1.14
C PRO A 21 -25.03 -14.71 1.60
N PRO A 22 -24.77 -13.72 0.72
CA PRO A 22 -23.71 -12.73 0.91
C PRO A 22 -23.82 -11.89 2.19
N ASP A 23 -25.03 -11.74 2.72
CA ASP A 23 -25.38 -11.06 3.96
C ASP A 23 -24.89 -11.78 5.22
N GLN A 24 -24.61 -13.08 5.12
CA GLN A 24 -24.12 -13.92 6.23
C GLN A 24 -22.60 -14.16 6.17
N LEU A 25 -21.91 -13.53 5.21
CA LEU A 25 -20.48 -13.69 5.06
C LEU A 25 -19.73 -12.71 5.97
N ASP A 26 -18.81 -13.25 6.78
CA ASP A 26 -17.86 -12.43 7.53
C ASP A 26 -17.02 -11.56 6.57
N ARG A 27 -16.64 -10.36 7.03
CA ARG A 27 -15.91 -9.32 6.27
C ARG A 27 -14.56 -9.80 5.73
N HIS A 28 -14.04 -10.90 6.26
CA HIS A 28 -12.75 -11.50 5.86
C HIS A 28 -12.90 -12.70 4.92
N ILE A 29 -14.12 -13.09 4.54
CA ILE A 29 -14.34 -14.19 3.62
C ILE A 29 -13.89 -13.80 2.21
N LYS A 30 -13.06 -14.66 1.61
CA LYS A 30 -12.60 -14.50 0.23
C LYS A 30 -13.68 -14.98 -0.74
N VAL A 31 -14.29 -14.04 -1.44
CA VAL A 31 -15.27 -14.31 -2.50
C VAL A 31 -14.53 -14.33 -3.84
N ARG A 32 -14.75 -15.37 -4.66
CA ARG A 32 -14.22 -15.42 -6.04
C ARG A 32 -15.15 -14.61 -6.94
N ILE A 33 -14.69 -13.46 -7.40
CA ILE A 33 -15.39 -12.62 -8.37
C ILE A 33 -14.63 -12.59 -9.69
N THR A 34 -15.36 -12.35 -10.79
CA THR A 34 -14.74 -12.03 -12.09
C THR A 34 -14.87 -10.52 -12.26
N ILE A 35 -13.74 -9.83 -12.32
CA ILE A 35 -13.67 -8.38 -12.55
C ILE A 35 -12.61 -8.10 -13.61
N PHE A 36 -12.84 -7.04 -14.39
CA PHE A 36 -11.79 -6.49 -15.24
C PHE A 36 -10.92 -5.54 -14.39
N ILE A 37 -9.62 -5.71 -14.48
CA ILE A 37 -8.61 -4.84 -13.86
C ILE A 37 -7.65 -4.46 -14.99
N ASP A 38 -7.26 -3.19 -15.03
CA ASP A 38 -6.31 -2.70 -16.03
C ASP A 38 -4.96 -3.42 -15.92
N ASN A 39 -4.34 -3.68 -17.07
CA ASN A 39 -3.12 -4.49 -17.14
C ASN A 39 -1.94 -3.84 -16.39
N ASP A 40 -1.82 -2.51 -16.45
CA ASP A 40 -0.78 -1.75 -15.75
C ASP A 40 -0.90 -1.85 -14.22
N ILE A 41 -2.12 -1.81 -13.68
CA ILE A 41 -2.41 -2.05 -12.26
C ILE A 41 -1.98 -3.46 -11.88
N LEU A 42 -2.36 -4.46 -12.68
CA LEU A 42 -2.00 -5.85 -12.44
C LEU A 42 -0.47 -6.06 -12.43
N ASP A 43 0.23 -5.48 -13.40
CA ASP A 43 1.68 -5.56 -13.54
C ASP A 43 2.39 -4.88 -12.37
N PHE A 44 1.89 -3.73 -11.92
CA PHE A 44 2.41 -3.03 -10.74
C PHE A 44 2.38 -3.92 -9.48
N PHE A 45 1.23 -4.54 -9.18
CA PHE A 45 1.10 -5.39 -8.00
C PHE A 45 1.86 -6.71 -8.13
N LYS A 46 1.94 -7.30 -9.33
CA LYS A 46 2.78 -8.47 -9.61
C LYS A 46 4.26 -8.19 -9.37
N ALA A 47 4.77 -7.07 -9.90
CA ALA A 47 6.15 -6.65 -9.70
C ALA A 47 6.47 -6.43 -8.21
N ARG A 48 5.53 -5.88 -7.44
CA ARG A 48 5.67 -5.71 -5.99
C ARG A 48 5.67 -7.07 -5.25
N ALA A 49 4.83 -8.01 -5.66
CA ALA A 49 4.76 -9.36 -5.08
C ALA A 49 5.98 -10.24 -5.40
N ALA A 50 6.67 -9.99 -6.52
CA ALA A 50 7.88 -10.72 -6.91
C ALA A 50 9.06 -10.48 -5.94
N LYS A 51 9.04 -9.39 -5.16
CA LYS A 51 10.07 -9.07 -4.16
C LYS A 51 9.98 -10.03 -2.97
N ARG A 52 11.14 -10.48 -2.46
CA ARG A 52 11.22 -11.39 -1.31
C ARG A 52 10.51 -10.78 -0.09
N GLY A 53 9.69 -11.59 0.59
CA GLY A 53 8.98 -11.18 1.80
C GLY A 53 7.77 -10.27 1.58
N LYS A 54 7.31 -10.08 0.34
CA LYS A 54 6.07 -9.33 0.06
C LYS A 54 4.87 -10.25 -0.03
N ALA A 55 3.71 -9.73 0.38
CA ALA A 55 2.44 -10.42 0.27
C ALA A 55 2.08 -10.68 -1.21
N PRO A 56 1.28 -11.71 -1.52
CA PRO A 56 0.78 -11.94 -2.89
C PRO A 56 0.04 -10.73 -3.45
N TYR A 57 0.07 -10.54 -4.77
CA TYR A 57 -0.55 -9.37 -5.42
C TYR A 57 -2.04 -9.23 -5.09
N GLN A 58 -2.78 -10.34 -4.99
CA GLN A 58 -4.20 -10.33 -4.61
C GLN A 58 -4.42 -9.82 -3.17
N THR A 59 -3.54 -10.19 -2.24
CA THR A 59 -3.58 -9.67 -0.87
C THR A 59 -3.31 -8.16 -0.84
N GLN A 60 -2.37 -7.69 -1.67
CA GLN A 60 -2.06 -6.27 -1.77
C GLN A 60 -3.22 -5.45 -2.36
N ILE A 61 -3.87 -5.97 -3.41
CA ILE A 61 -5.05 -5.33 -4.01
C ILE A 61 -6.18 -5.24 -2.98
N ASN A 62 -6.51 -6.35 -2.29
CA ASN A 62 -7.55 -6.34 -1.27
C ASN A 62 -7.23 -5.39 -0.11
N GLN A 63 -5.95 -5.27 0.26
CA GLN A 63 -5.52 -4.34 1.30
C GLN A 63 -5.72 -2.88 0.85
N ALA A 64 -5.34 -2.53 -0.37
CA ALA A 64 -5.56 -1.19 -0.92
C ALA A 64 -7.05 -0.82 -0.99
N LEU A 65 -7.91 -1.77 -1.35
CA LEU A 65 -9.36 -1.57 -1.35
C LEU A 65 -9.91 -1.36 0.08
N ARG A 66 -9.39 -2.09 1.08
CA ARG A 66 -9.76 -1.90 2.49
C ARG A 66 -9.33 -0.54 3.01
N GLU A 67 -8.11 -0.11 2.70
CA GLU A 67 -7.60 1.22 3.06
C GLU A 67 -8.52 2.31 2.50
N TYR A 68 -8.88 2.20 1.22
CA TYR A 68 -9.81 3.12 0.57
C TYR A 68 -11.19 3.14 1.26
N MET A 69 -11.74 1.97 1.62
CA MET A 69 -13.01 1.87 2.34
C MET A 69 -12.96 2.51 3.74
N GLU A 70 -11.83 2.39 4.43
CA GLU A 70 -11.63 2.90 5.80
C GLU A 70 -11.29 4.41 5.82
N GLY A 71 -11.30 5.08 4.66
CA GLY A 71 -10.98 6.49 4.54
C GLY A 71 -9.49 6.79 4.70
N ILE A 72 -8.64 5.76 4.72
CA ILE A 72 -7.19 5.89 4.67
C ILE A 72 -6.83 5.99 3.18
N PRO A 73 -6.46 7.17 2.67
CA PRO A 73 -6.12 7.28 1.26
C PRO A 73 -5.00 6.27 0.96
N PRO A 74 -5.06 5.57 -0.20
CA PRO A 74 -4.03 4.59 -0.57
C PRO A 74 -2.65 5.24 -0.43
N PRO A 75 -1.58 4.49 -0.06
CA PRO A 75 -0.26 5.03 0.22
C PRO A 75 0.34 5.66 -1.05
N GLY A 76 -0.10 6.86 -1.32
CA GLY A 76 0.33 7.84 -2.29
C GLY A 76 0.56 9.13 -1.52
N LYS A 77 1.33 10.02 -2.14
CA LYS A 77 2.06 11.15 -1.54
C LYS A 77 1.30 12.05 -0.53
N GLY A 78 -0.02 11.98 -0.42
CA GLY A 78 -0.84 12.79 0.48
C GLY A 78 -0.88 12.34 1.95
N ALA A 79 -0.71 11.05 2.26
CA ALA A 79 -0.86 10.56 3.64
C ALA A 79 0.28 11.04 4.57
N LEU A 80 1.47 11.32 4.02
CA LEU A 80 2.60 11.89 4.78
C LEU A 80 2.50 13.40 4.99
N VAL A 81 1.61 14.09 4.25
CA VAL A 81 1.46 15.55 4.29
C VAL A 81 0.40 16.00 5.29
N ALA A 82 -0.42 15.07 5.81
CA ALA A 82 -1.49 15.38 6.75
C ALA A 82 -1.14 15.12 8.22
N ASP A 83 0.05 14.59 8.52
CA ASP A 83 0.46 14.32 9.89
C ASP A 83 1.22 15.53 10.47
N ASP A 84 0.51 16.37 11.22
CA ASP A 84 1.03 17.56 11.90
C ASP A 84 2.27 17.28 12.74
N LYS A 85 2.38 16.06 13.30
CA LYS A 85 3.52 15.65 14.14
C LYS A 85 4.77 15.41 13.30
N LEU A 86 4.60 14.87 12.09
CA LEU A 86 5.70 14.70 11.14
C LEU A 86 6.16 16.04 10.57
N ILE A 87 5.23 16.93 10.25
CA ILE A 87 5.53 18.29 9.76
C ILE A 87 6.32 19.07 10.81
N SER A 88 5.89 19.01 12.08
CA SER A 88 6.56 19.69 13.19
C SER A 88 7.99 19.19 13.39
N ARG A 89 8.19 17.86 13.40
CA ARG A 89 9.53 17.26 13.52
C ARG A 89 10.46 17.61 12.35
N LEU A 90 9.92 17.69 11.14
CA LEU A 90 10.69 18.08 9.96
C LEU A 90 11.11 19.56 10.04
N ALA A 91 10.20 20.44 10.48
CA ALA A 91 10.48 21.86 10.66
C ALA A 91 11.59 22.09 11.70
N GLU A 92 11.54 21.41 12.85
CA GLU A 92 12.60 21.43 13.85
C GLU A 92 13.95 21.00 13.25
N ARG A 93 13.96 19.90 12.48
CA ARG A 93 15.19 19.37 11.88
C ARG A 93 15.82 20.32 10.85
N ILE A 94 14.99 21.03 10.09
CA ILE A 94 15.45 22.06 9.12
C ILE A 94 16.02 23.27 9.87
N ALA A 95 15.39 23.70 10.96
CA ALA A 95 15.88 24.79 11.79
C ALA A 95 17.25 24.47 12.39
N GLU A 96 17.42 23.27 12.98
CA GLU A 96 18.70 22.78 13.50
C GLU A 96 19.79 22.78 12.42
N TYR A 97 19.47 22.28 11.22
CA TYR A 97 20.42 22.23 10.11
C TYR A 97 20.83 23.62 9.61
N SER A 98 19.89 24.56 9.53
CA SER A 98 20.19 25.93 9.10
C SER A 98 21.08 26.67 10.11
N VAL A 99 20.83 26.50 11.42
CA VAL A 99 21.66 27.06 12.50
C VAL A 99 23.05 26.44 12.49
N ALA A 100 23.16 25.12 12.32
CA ALA A 100 24.44 24.43 12.23
C ALA A 100 25.26 24.87 10.99
N LYS A 101 24.59 25.08 9.85
CA LYS A 101 25.21 25.59 8.62
C LYS A 101 25.69 27.03 8.77
N SER A 102 24.92 27.89 9.44
CA SER A 102 25.31 29.27 9.75
C SER A 102 26.53 29.34 10.68
N LYS A 103 26.54 28.56 11.78
CA LYS A 103 27.68 28.47 12.70
C LYS A 103 28.96 27.96 12.03
N LYS A 104 28.87 27.01 11.10
CA LYS A 104 30.02 26.55 10.30
C LYS A 104 30.57 27.64 9.37
N ARG A 105 29.70 28.43 8.74
CA ARG A 105 30.13 29.56 7.88
C ARG A 105 30.79 30.68 8.69
N ALA A 106 30.24 31.04 9.84
CA ALA A 106 30.79 32.08 10.71
C ALA A 106 32.16 31.71 11.33
N ARG A 107 32.42 30.42 11.56
CA ARG A 107 33.74 29.92 11.99
C ARG A 107 34.78 29.95 10.87
N LYS A 108 34.37 29.77 9.60
CA LYS A 108 35.25 29.80 8.44
C LYS A 108 35.67 31.22 8.03
N SER A 109 34.90 32.25 8.38
CA SER A 109 35.23 33.66 8.11
C SER A 109 36.06 34.34 9.19
N LYS A 110 36.35 33.65 10.31
CA LYS A 110 37.18 34.13 11.42
C LYS A 110 38.55 33.45 11.50
N SER A 111 38.90 32.66 10.49
CA SER A 111 40.17 31.96 10.36
C SER A 111 40.88 32.38 9.08
#